data_AF-A0AAW1JI17-F1
#
_entry.id   AF-A0AAW1JI17-F1
#
_cell.length_a   1.000
_cell.length_b   1.000
_cell.length_c   1.000
_cell.angle_alpha   90.00
_cell.angle_beta   90.00
_cell.angle_gamma   90.00
#
_symmetry.space_group_name_H-M   'P 1'
#
loop_
_entity.id
_entity.type
_entity.pdbx_description
1 polymer ?
#
loop_
_entity_poly.entity_id
_entity_poly.type
_entity_poly.pdbx_seq_one_letter_code
_entity_poly.pdbx_strand_id
1 'polypeptide(L)'
;MFYRDEPNTDPCGAPLDLYHFESAIEFVEILREEVEEITSLSQQFVEGAVQELNTTDIEELLLSHNEELIGMLEKNGEDEVDNDDDILPPKRLKMDALDRVFSLSQEIEAILVENDPVMERSLRFKRQIEEAISPYRELYINSLKNKNKQTSIISYLKRD
;
A
#
# COMPACT_ATOMS: atom_id res chain seq x y z
N MET A 1 4.64 -19.66 -50.00
CA MET A 1 5.62 -18.96 -49.16
C MET A 1 4.98 -18.87 -47.78
N PHE A 2 5.30 -19.82 -46.90
CA PHE A 2 4.69 -19.89 -45.56
C PHE A 2 5.56 -19.05 -44.62
N TYR A 3 5.01 -17.94 -44.13
CA TYR A 3 5.56 -17.29 -42.93
C TYR A 3 5.26 -18.23 -41.76
N ARG A 4 6.32 -18.76 -41.14
CA ARG A 4 6.20 -19.34 -39.80
C ARG A 4 6.40 -18.20 -38.83
N ASP A 5 5.39 -17.94 -38.00
CA ASP A 5 5.54 -17.14 -36.80
C ASP A 5 6.58 -17.84 -35.91
N GLU A 6 7.72 -17.20 -35.69
CA GLU A 6 8.68 -17.68 -34.71
C GLU A 6 8.16 -17.35 -33.31
N PRO A 7 8.20 -18.30 -32.35
CA PRO A 7 7.78 -18.04 -30.99
C PRO A 7 8.76 -17.04 -30.35
N ASN A 8 8.18 -16.00 -29.74
CA ASN A 8 8.87 -14.97 -28.98
C ASN A 8 9.63 -15.65 -27.84
N THR A 9 10.95 -15.81 -28.00
CA THR A 9 11.83 -16.48 -27.05
C THR A 9 12.94 -15.52 -26.65
N ASP A 10 13.21 -15.47 -25.35
CA ASP A 10 14.35 -14.74 -24.80
C ASP A 10 15.67 -15.34 -25.29
N PRO A 11 16.81 -14.63 -25.20
CA PRO A 11 18.10 -15.04 -25.77
C PRO A 11 18.68 -16.37 -25.25
N CYS A 12 18.03 -17.02 -24.28
CA CYS A 12 18.35 -18.37 -23.79
C CYS A 12 17.36 -19.47 -24.20
N GLY A 13 16.35 -19.18 -25.05
CA GLY A 13 15.46 -20.20 -25.62
C GLY A 13 14.47 -20.84 -24.64
N ALA A 14 14.19 -20.22 -23.50
CA ALA A 14 13.16 -20.69 -22.55
C ALA A 14 11.82 -19.99 -22.83
N PRO A 15 10.67 -20.71 -22.78
CA PRO A 15 9.35 -20.09 -22.83
C PRO A 15 9.13 -19.22 -21.58
N LEU A 16 8.75 -17.95 -21.79
CA LEU A 16 8.56 -16.93 -20.74
C LEU A 16 7.39 -17.21 -19.77
N ASP A 17 6.55 -18.22 -20.03
CA ASP A 17 5.28 -18.41 -19.29
C ASP A 17 5.32 -19.46 -18.18
N LEU A 18 6.33 -20.34 -18.09
CA LEU A 18 6.31 -21.41 -17.08
C LEU A 18 6.81 -20.96 -15.69
N TYR A 19 7.82 -20.10 -15.64
CA TYR A 19 8.46 -19.70 -14.37
C TYR A 19 7.61 -18.78 -13.49
N HIS A 20 6.66 -18.04 -14.07
CA HIS A 20 5.75 -17.18 -13.30
C HIS A 20 4.55 -17.94 -12.73
N PHE A 21 4.10 -19.02 -13.38
CA PHE A 21 2.98 -19.82 -12.89
C PHE A 21 3.38 -20.73 -11.72
N GLU A 22 4.56 -21.36 -11.75
CA GLU A 22 5.04 -22.20 -10.65
C GLU A 22 5.21 -21.39 -9.35
N SER A 23 5.72 -20.16 -9.45
CA SER A 23 5.87 -19.27 -8.30
C SER A 23 4.54 -18.80 -7.72
N ALA A 24 3.50 -18.63 -8.53
CA ALA A 24 2.17 -18.27 -8.06
C ALA A 24 1.46 -19.45 -7.38
N ILE A 25 1.65 -20.68 -7.90
CA ILE A 25 1.11 -21.90 -7.30
C ILE A 25 1.74 -22.15 -5.93
N GLU A 26 3.07 -22.03 -5.82
CA GLU A 26 3.80 -22.16 -4.55
C GLU A 26 3.32 -21.11 -3.52
N PHE A 27 3.08 -19.87 -3.97
CA PHE A 27 2.56 -18.82 -3.10
C PHE A 27 1.12 -19.08 -2.62
N VAL A 28 0.26 -19.63 -3.48
CA VAL A 28 -1.11 -20.01 -3.12
C VAL A 28 -1.11 -21.17 -2.11
N GLU A 29 -0.21 -22.14 -2.25
CA GLU A 29 -0.06 -23.23 -1.30
C GLU A 29 0.41 -22.73 0.08
N ILE A 30 1.39 -21.82 0.12
CA ILE A 30 1.87 -21.19 1.37
C ILE A 30 0.74 -20.42 2.06
N LEU A 31 -0.04 -19.64 1.32
CA LEU A 31 -1.16 -18.89 1.89
C LEU A 31 -2.24 -19.81 2.45
N ARG A 32 -2.50 -20.95 1.79
CA ARG A 32 -3.47 -21.93 2.24
C ARG A 32 -3.05 -22.58 3.55
N GLU A 33 -1.79 -22.97 3.67
CA GLU A 33 -1.24 -23.53 4.91
C GLU A 33 -1.34 -22.54 6.08
N GLU A 34 -1.01 -21.26 5.85
CA GLU A 34 -1.08 -20.22 6.88
C GLU A 34 -2.53 -19.97 7.35
N VAL A 35 -3.50 -19.97 6.41
CA VAL A 35 -4.93 -19.82 6.74
C VAL A 35 -5.43 -21.00 7.56
N GLU A 36 -5.02 -22.23 7.24
CA GLU A 36 -5.35 -23.42 8.01
C GLU A 36 -4.76 -23.36 9.43
N GLU A 37 -3.51 -22.90 9.58
CA GLU A 37 -2.84 -22.74 10.87
C GLU A 37 -3.52 -21.67 11.75
N ILE A 38 -3.80 -20.49 11.19
CA ILE A 38 -4.49 -19.41 11.91
C ILE A 38 -5.88 -19.85 12.35
N THR A 39 -6.61 -20.58 11.50
CA THR A 39 -7.96 -21.06 11.82
C THR A 39 -7.93 -22.08 12.94
N SER A 40 -6.99 -23.02 12.90
CA SER A 40 -6.78 -24.02 13.96
C SER A 40 -6.42 -23.36 15.31
N LEU A 41 -5.50 -22.39 15.30
CA LEU A 41 -5.13 -21.63 16.50
C LEU A 41 -6.32 -20.84 17.04
N SER A 42 -7.09 -20.20 16.17
CA SER A 42 -8.26 -19.40 16.57
C SER A 42 -9.37 -20.27 17.19
N GLN A 43 -9.55 -21.50 16.71
CA GLN A 43 -10.45 -22.49 17.31
C GLN A 43 -9.92 -23.04 18.65
N GLN A 44 -8.61 -23.10 18.83
CA GLN A 44 -7.98 -23.58 20.06
C GLN A 44 -8.01 -22.55 21.21
N PHE A 45 -7.98 -21.25 20.90
CA PHE A 45 -7.81 -20.17 21.90
C PHE A 45 -9.11 -19.45 22.30
N VAL A 46 -10.25 -19.70 21.65
CA VAL A 46 -11.51 -18.98 21.91
C VAL A 46 -12.64 -19.96 22.21
N GLU A 47 -12.96 -20.15 23.49
CA GLU A 47 -14.19 -20.84 23.91
C GLU A 47 -15.41 -20.04 23.45
N GLY A 48 -16.02 -20.46 22.34
CA GLY A 48 -17.43 -20.24 22.05
C GLY A 48 -17.79 -19.28 20.90
N ALA A 49 -16.86 -18.53 20.31
CA ALA A 49 -17.19 -17.57 19.25
C ALA A 49 -16.59 -17.87 17.86
N VAL A 50 -15.48 -18.62 17.79
CA VAL A 50 -14.80 -18.96 16.53
C VAL A 50 -15.21 -20.35 15.99
N GLN A 51 -15.94 -21.12 16.79
CA GLN A 51 -16.32 -22.50 16.45
C GLN A 51 -17.32 -22.59 15.28
N GLU A 52 -17.88 -21.46 14.83
CA GLU A 52 -18.81 -21.36 13.71
C GLU A 52 -18.18 -20.80 12.42
N LEU A 53 -16.93 -20.34 12.45
CA LEU A 53 -16.22 -19.91 11.24
C LEU A 53 -15.48 -21.10 10.64
N ASN A 54 -16.02 -21.64 9.55
CA ASN A 54 -15.36 -22.66 8.75
C ASN A 54 -14.46 -22.01 7.69
N THR A 55 -13.45 -22.73 7.20
CA THR A 55 -12.52 -22.24 6.17
C THR A 55 -13.25 -21.78 4.91
N THR A 56 -14.37 -22.41 4.58
CA THR A 56 -15.25 -22.02 3.46
C THR A 56 -15.82 -20.61 3.62
N ASP A 57 -16.19 -20.20 4.84
CA ASP A 57 -16.72 -18.86 5.08
C ASP A 57 -15.64 -17.77 4.86
N ILE A 58 -14.39 -18.11 5.17
CA ILE A 58 -13.22 -17.24 4.96
C ILE A 58 -12.89 -17.16 3.46
N GLU A 59 -12.93 -18.29 2.75
CA GLU A 59 -12.72 -18.34 1.29
C GLU A 59 -13.78 -17.55 0.53
N GLU A 60 -15.06 -17.66 0.90
CA GLU A 60 -16.14 -16.87 0.30
C GLU A 60 -15.98 -15.37 0.55
N LEU A 61 -15.55 -14.98 1.75
CA LEU A 61 -15.28 -13.57 2.09
C LEU A 61 -14.13 -12.99 1.25
N LEU A 62 -13.08 -13.78 1.01
CA LEU A 62 -11.94 -13.38 0.20
C LEU A 62 -12.30 -13.27 -1.29
N LEU A 63 -13.12 -14.19 -1.80
CA LEU A 63 -13.62 -14.15 -3.18
C LEU A 63 -14.50 -12.92 -3.41
N SER A 64 -15.40 -12.60 -2.48
CA SER A 64 -16.27 -11.42 -2.53
C SER A 64 -15.47 -10.11 -2.63
N HIS A 65 -14.41 -9.96 -1.84
CA HIS A 65 -13.54 -8.78 -1.92
C HIS A 65 -12.71 -8.72 -3.21
N ASN A 66 -12.36 -9.87 -3.79
CA ASN A 66 -11.63 -9.93 -5.05
C ASN A 66 -12.50 -9.49 -6.24
N GLU A 67 -13.78 -9.88 -6.24
CA GLU A 67 -14.76 -9.42 -7.23
C GLU A 67 -14.99 -7.90 -7.15
N GLU A 68 -15.02 -7.33 -5.93
CA GLU A 68 -15.10 -5.87 -5.74
C GLU A 68 -13.86 -5.14 -6.31
N LEU A 69 -12.66 -5.68 -6.08
CA LEU A 69 -11.42 -5.13 -6.61
C LEU A 69 -11.37 -5.19 -8.15
N ILE A 70 -11.82 -6.30 -8.74
CA ILE A 70 -11.91 -6.46 -10.20
C ILE A 70 -12.93 -5.47 -10.78
N GLY A 71 -14.11 -5.32 -10.15
CA GLY A 71 -15.12 -4.35 -10.57
C GLY A 71 -14.67 -2.88 -10.47
N MET A 72 -13.79 -2.56 -9.51
CA MET A 72 -13.15 -1.24 -9.42
C MET A 72 -12.10 -1.02 -10.51
N LEU A 73 -11.37 -2.07 -10.91
CA LEU A 73 -10.42 -2.03 -12.01
C LEU A 73 -11.11 -1.86 -13.37
N GLU A 74 -12.22 -2.56 -13.59
CA GLU A 74 -13.02 -2.46 -14.81
C GLU A 74 -13.71 -1.08 -14.95
N LYS A 75 -14.26 -0.53 -13.86
CA LYS A 75 -14.83 0.83 -13.85
C LYS A 75 -13.81 1.93 -14.15
N ASN A 76 -12.56 1.74 -13.74
CA ASN A 76 -11.49 2.71 -14.04
C ASN A 76 -10.94 2.59 -15.47
N GLY A 77 -11.34 1.55 -16.23
CA GLY A 77 -10.88 1.31 -17.60
C GLY A 77 -11.81 1.87 -18.69
N GLU A 78 -13.05 2.26 -18.35
CA GLU A 78 -14.06 2.72 -19.32
C GLU A 78 -14.26 4.25 -19.37
N ASP A 79 -13.62 5.02 -18.49
CA ASP A 79 -13.73 6.49 -18.43
C ASP A 79 -12.70 7.24 -19.31
N GLU A 80 -12.43 6.74 -20.53
CA GLU A 80 -11.70 7.50 -21.56
C GLU A 80 -12.61 7.88 -22.73
N VAL A 81 -13.62 8.75 -22.49
CA VAL A 81 -14.17 9.58 -23.58
C VAL A 81 -14.54 10.98 -23.07
N ASP A 82 -13.64 11.91 -23.35
CA ASP A 82 -13.88 13.31 -23.72
C ASP A 82 -14.63 14.21 -22.72
N ASN A 83 -13.87 14.89 -21.86
CA ASN A 83 -14.12 16.30 -21.60
C ASN A 83 -12.80 17.06 -21.47
N ASP A 84 -12.73 18.15 -22.22
CA ASP A 84 -11.67 19.13 -22.37
C ASP A 84 -11.45 19.92 -21.06
N ASP A 85 -11.14 19.23 -19.96
CA ASP A 85 -10.74 19.84 -18.69
C ASP A 85 -9.22 19.77 -18.59
N ASP A 86 -8.60 20.96 -18.58
CA ASP A 86 -7.18 21.21 -18.29
C ASP A 86 -6.56 20.07 -17.47
N ILE A 87 -5.66 19.29 -18.09
CA ILE A 87 -4.88 18.26 -17.40
C ILE A 87 -4.03 18.99 -16.35
N LEU A 88 -4.61 19.14 -15.16
CA LEU A 88 -3.92 19.75 -14.03
C LEU A 88 -2.71 18.86 -13.75
N PRO A 89 -1.50 19.44 -13.68
CA PRO A 89 -0.32 18.64 -13.40
C PRO A 89 -0.54 17.90 -12.07
N PRO A 90 -0.08 16.64 -11.96
CA PRO A 90 -0.31 15.84 -10.78
C PRO A 90 0.16 16.60 -9.54
N LYS A 91 -0.76 16.83 -8.58
CA LYS A 91 -0.45 17.54 -7.34
C LYS A 91 0.59 16.73 -6.57
N ARG A 92 1.82 17.22 -6.55
CA ARG A 92 2.90 16.62 -5.76
C ARG A 92 2.83 17.17 -4.34
N LEU A 93 2.81 16.28 -3.36
CA LEU A 93 2.98 16.64 -1.95
C LEU A 93 4.37 17.25 -1.77
N LYS A 94 4.42 18.54 -1.43
CA LYS A 94 5.67 19.27 -1.23
C LYS A 94 6.13 19.14 0.22
N MET A 95 7.44 19.05 0.44
CA MET A 95 8.00 18.84 1.78
C MET A 95 7.86 20.06 2.70
N ASP A 96 7.90 21.26 2.12
CA ASP A 96 7.62 22.52 2.83
C ASP A 96 6.16 22.58 3.36
N ALA A 97 5.21 22.00 2.62
CA ALA A 97 3.84 21.87 3.07
C ALA A 97 3.72 20.90 4.27
N LEU A 98 4.49 19.81 4.27
CA LEU A 98 4.53 18.87 5.40
C LEU A 98 5.14 19.50 6.65
N ASP A 99 6.25 20.24 6.52
CA ASP A 99 6.85 20.97 7.64
C ASP A 99 5.86 21.95 8.29
N ARG A 100 5.06 22.62 7.45
CA ARG A 100 4.00 23.51 7.92
C ARG A 100 2.89 22.75 8.64
N VAL A 101 2.46 21.59 8.11
CA VAL A 101 1.45 20.74 8.75
C VAL A 101 1.92 20.28 10.14
N PHE A 102 3.17 19.83 10.26
CA PHE A 102 3.72 19.39 11.55
C PHE A 102 3.81 20.52 12.57
N SER A 103 4.15 21.73 12.11
CA SER A 103 4.22 22.90 12.99
C SER A 103 2.83 23.31 13.49
N LEU A 104 1.85 23.36 12.58
CA LEU A 104 0.47 23.71 12.92
C LEU A 104 -0.17 22.66 13.85
N SER A 105 0.13 21.38 13.65
CA SER A 105 -0.42 20.33 14.52
C SER A 105 0.03 20.53 15.97
N GLN A 106 1.33 20.78 16.18
CA GLN A 106 1.88 21.04 17.51
C GLN A 106 1.27 22.28 18.16
N GLU A 107 1.04 23.34 17.39
CA GLU A 107 0.39 24.56 17.89
C GLU A 107 -1.05 24.28 18.33
N ILE A 108 -1.84 23.60 17.50
CA ILE A 108 -3.24 23.26 17.81
C ILE A 108 -3.31 22.32 19.03
N GLU A 109 -2.46 21.30 19.08
CA GLU A 109 -2.35 20.39 20.23
C GLU A 109 -2.06 21.14 21.52
N ALA A 110 -1.10 22.08 21.51
CA ALA A 110 -0.74 22.88 22.67
C ALA A 110 -1.89 23.78 23.12
N ILE A 111 -2.53 24.49 22.18
CA ILE A 111 -3.67 25.37 22.47
C ILE A 111 -4.80 24.59 23.14
N LEU A 112 -5.15 23.41 22.61
CA LEU A 112 -6.25 22.62 23.16
C LEU A 112 -5.91 21.99 24.51
N VAL A 113 -4.67 21.55 24.72
CA VAL A 113 -4.25 21.03 26.04
C VAL A 113 -4.28 22.13 27.10
N GLU A 114 -3.91 23.38 26.76
CA GLU A 114 -3.88 24.49 27.70
C GLU A 114 -5.25 25.10 27.98
N ASN A 115 -6.14 25.15 26.99
CA ASN A 115 -7.41 25.89 27.08
C ASN A 115 -8.65 25.01 27.25
N ASP A 116 -8.55 23.69 27.06
CA ASP A 116 -9.69 22.79 27.26
C ASP A 116 -9.91 22.51 28.76
N PRO A 117 -11.08 22.86 29.33
CA PRO A 117 -11.40 22.53 30.73
C PRO A 117 -11.47 21.01 30.99
N VAL A 118 -11.62 20.20 29.94
CA VAL A 118 -11.67 18.73 30.00
C VAL A 118 -10.39 18.15 29.43
N MET A 119 -9.41 17.91 30.30
CA MET A 119 -8.09 17.37 29.94
C MET A 119 -8.15 16.07 29.12
N GLU A 120 -9.07 15.16 29.45
CA GLU A 120 -9.20 13.88 28.72
C GLU A 120 -9.55 14.09 27.25
N ARG A 121 -10.38 15.10 26.95
CA ARG A 121 -10.80 15.42 25.59
C ARG A 121 -9.64 16.00 24.77
N SER A 122 -8.88 16.93 25.34
CA SER A 122 -7.72 17.51 24.65
C SER A 122 -6.59 16.49 24.45
N LEU A 123 -6.36 15.61 25.42
CA LEU A 123 -5.40 14.50 25.27
C LEU A 123 -5.84 13.49 24.20
N ARG A 124 -7.14 13.16 24.13
CA ARG A 124 -7.67 12.30 23.08
C ARG A 124 -7.48 12.92 21.71
N PHE A 125 -7.81 14.21 21.56
CA PHE A 125 -7.59 14.95 20.32
C PHE A 125 -6.12 14.94 19.89
N LYS A 126 -5.20 15.20 20.84
CA LYS A 126 -3.77 15.16 20.59
C LYS A 126 -3.32 13.81 20.02
N ARG A 127 -3.72 12.71 20.64
CA ARG A 127 -3.38 11.36 20.16
C ARG A 127 -3.91 11.10 18.75
N GLN A 128 -5.14 11.52 18.47
CA GLN A 128 -5.76 11.36 17.15
C GLN A 128 -5.04 12.16 16.06
N ILE A 129 -4.59 13.38 16.37
CA ILE A 129 -3.77 14.17 15.44
C ILE A 129 -2.41 13.51 15.20
N GLU A 130 -1.73 13.08 16.27
CA GLU A 130 -0.42 12.43 16.15
C GLU A 130 -0.52 11.16 15.28
N GLU A 131 -1.57 10.35 15.49
CA GLU A 131 -1.86 9.16 14.71
C GLU A 131 -2.14 9.48 13.24
N ALA A 132 -2.99 10.47 12.96
CA ALA A 132 -3.32 10.89 11.60
C ALA A 132 -2.11 11.46 10.83
N ILE A 133 -1.15 12.08 11.55
CA ILE A 133 0.03 12.71 10.97
C ILE A 133 1.21 11.73 10.83
N SER A 134 1.22 10.62 11.57
CA SER A 134 2.32 9.64 11.57
C SER A 134 2.74 9.17 10.16
N PRO A 135 1.82 8.78 9.25
CA PRO A 135 2.19 8.34 7.90
C PRO A 135 2.94 9.42 7.11
N TYR A 136 2.57 10.68 7.30
CA TYR A 136 3.22 11.80 6.63
C TYR A 136 4.62 12.07 7.19
N ARG A 137 4.87 11.82 8.48
CA ARG A 137 6.23 11.89 9.06
C ARG A 137 7.13 10.83 8.46
N GLU A 138 6.62 9.61 8.26
CA GLU A 138 7.36 8.53 7.63
C GLU A 138 7.73 8.88 6.18
N LEU A 139 6.77 9.39 5.40
CA LEU A 139 7.02 9.89 4.04
C LEU A 139 8.11 10.98 4.02
N TYR A 140 8.04 11.93 4.96
CA TYR A 140 9.03 13.00 5.08
C TYR A 140 10.43 12.44 5.37
N ILE A 141 10.56 11.56 6.36
CA ILE A 141 11.83 10.92 6.74
C ILE A 141 12.42 10.12 5.56
N ASN A 142 11.58 9.34 4.87
CA ASN A 142 12.01 8.54 3.72
C ASN A 142 12.48 9.43 2.56
N SER A 143 11.80 10.55 2.32
CA SER A 143 12.22 11.52 1.30
C SER A 143 13.61 12.13 1.60
N LEU A 144 13.90 12.42 2.88
CA LEU A 144 15.20 12.94 3.31
C LEU A 144 16.30 11.89 3.15
N LYS A 145 16.03 10.65 3.55
CA LYS A 145 16.97 9.51 3.37
C LYS A 145 17.31 9.28 1.90
N ASN A 146 16.33 9.40 1.01
CA ASN A 146 16.52 9.17 -0.42
C ASN A 146 17.27 10.31 -1.11
N LYS A 147 17.04 11.58 -0.72
CA LYS A 147 17.83 12.72 -1.20
C LYS A 147 19.32 12.59 -0.88
N ASN A 148 19.66 12.01 0.27
CA ASN A 148 21.05 11.81 0.69
C ASN A 148 21.77 10.65 -0.03
N LYS A 149 21.05 9.77 -0.71
CA LYS A 149 21.63 8.64 -1.48
C LYS A 149 21.89 8.99 -2.94
N GLN A 150 21.29 10.07 -3.46
CA GLN A 150 21.48 10.48 -4.84
C GLN A 150 22.78 11.28 -4.98
N THR A 151 23.90 10.58 -5.21
CA THR A 151 25.13 11.23 -5.67
C THR A 151 25.01 11.52 -7.17
N SER A 152 25.42 12.73 -7.58
CA SER A 152 25.50 13.06 -9.01
C SER A 152 26.55 12.16 -9.67
N ILE A 153 26.30 11.63 -10.87
CA ILE A 153 27.33 10.91 -11.67
C ILE A 153 28.64 11.73 -11.76
N ILE A 154 28.54 13.06 -11.76
CA ILE A 154 29.68 13.98 -11.81
C ILE A 154 30.58 13.86 -10.56
N SER A 155 30.09 13.40 -9.41
CA SER A 155 30.95 13.19 -8.23
C SER A 155 31.92 12.02 -8.40
N TYR A 156 31.62 11.05 -9.27
CA TYR A 156 32.55 9.97 -9.62
C TYR A 156 33.61 10.40 -10.64
N LEU A 157 33.30 11.42 -11.45
CA LEU A 157 34.18 11.93 -12.50
C LEU A 157 35.17 13.02 -12.04
N LYS A 158 35.14 13.40 -10.76
CA LYS A 158 36.04 14.41 -10.18
C LYS A 158 37.18 13.83 -9.32
N ARG A 159 37.38 12.51 -9.33
CA ARG A 159 38.56 11.88 -8.75
C ARG A 159 39.62 11.72 -9.83
N ASP A 160 40.44 12.75 -10.00
CA ASP A 160 41.78 12.70 -10.60
C ASP A 160 42.79 13.20 -9.56
#